data_AF-A0A7J4EFU2-F1
#
_entry.id   AF-A0A7J4EFU2-F1
#
_cell.length_a   1.000
_cell.length_b   1.000
_cell.length_c   1.000
_cell.angle_alpha   90.00
_cell.angle_beta   90.00
_cell.angle_gamma   90.00
#
_symmetry.space_group_name_H-M   'P 1'
#
loop_
_entity.id
_entity.type
_entity.pdbx_description
1 polymer ?
#
loop_
_entity_poly.entity_id
_entity_poly.type
_entity_poly.pdbx_seq_one_letter_code
_entity_poly.pdbx_strand_id
1 'polypeptide(L)'
;MQKELNLLFFKDHGFIRKQCKACGSFFWALNKKRGFCGDQPCSPFSFISNPLTNKPFSLAEMREAFLSFFEQNNHTRLNPYPVVARWRKDIYLTIASIADFQPHVTSGLVPPPANPLVVSQPSIRLNDLEEVGVSGRHLTLFEMMGHHAFNSENNYVYWTNETVAYCNDFLVEELGIDETEITYKESLWEGGGNAGPCLEVLVGGLEVATLVFMSLEEKEDGEYCITGKRYAPMPLRVVDTGYGL
;
A
#
# COMPACT_ATOMS: atom_id res chain seq x y z
N MET A 1 -10.40 -1.64 -12.20
CA MET A 1 -10.17 -2.60 -11.09
C MET A 1 -9.76 -3.99 -11.58
N GLN A 2 -10.66 -4.89 -11.99
CA GLN A 2 -10.29 -6.29 -12.29
C GLN A 2 -9.21 -6.47 -13.37
N LYS A 3 -9.22 -5.63 -14.42
CA LYS A 3 -8.18 -5.65 -15.46
C LYS A 3 -6.79 -5.33 -14.92
N GLU A 4 -6.69 -4.48 -13.89
CA GLU A 4 -5.42 -4.04 -13.31
C GLU A 4 -4.92 -4.96 -12.20
N LEU A 5 -5.81 -5.69 -11.53
CA LEU A 5 -5.48 -6.59 -10.41
C LEU A 5 -5.37 -8.07 -10.80
N ASN A 6 -5.60 -8.43 -12.07
CA ASN A 6 -5.38 -9.78 -12.60
C ASN A 6 -3.93 -9.93 -13.08
N LEU A 7 -3.02 -10.14 -12.14
CA LEU A 7 -1.58 -10.07 -12.34
C LEU A 7 -0.98 -11.38 -12.86
N LEU A 8 0.10 -11.27 -13.62
CA LEU A 8 0.95 -12.42 -13.99
C LEU A 8 1.62 -13.00 -12.75
N PHE A 9 2.10 -12.13 -11.85
CA PHE A 9 2.67 -12.53 -10.56
C PHE A 9 1.82 -13.60 -9.86
N PHE A 10 0.51 -13.36 -9.70
CA PHE A 10 -0.38 -14.32 -9.06
C PHE A 10 -0.51 -15.65 -9.82
N LYS A 11 -0.55 -15.61 -11.15
CA LYS A 11 -0.64 -16.82 -11.97
C LYS A 11 0.63 -17.65 -11.88
N ASP A 12 1.78 -17.00 -11.95
CA ASP A 12 3.09 -17.65 -12.00
C ASP A 12 3.46 -18.26 -10.64
N HIS A 13 3.03 -17.63 -9.55
CA HIS A 13 3.23 -18.14 -8.18
C HIS A 13 2.08 -19.05 -7.69
N GLY A 14 1.04 -19.28 -8.51
CA GLY A 14 -0.05 -20.21 -8.18
C GLY A 14 -1.10 -19.67 -7.20
N PHE A 15 -1.17 -18.36 -7.00
CA PHE A 15 -2.25 -17.72 -6.26
C PHE A 15 -3.58 -17.90 -6.98
N ILE A 16 -4.64 -18.13 -6.20
CA ILE A 16 -5.99 -18.34 -6.71
C ILE A 16 -6.85 -17.17 -6.25
N ARG A 17 -7.56 -16.56 -7.20
CA ARG A 17 -8.58 -15.55 -6.91
C ARG A 17 -9.82 -16.22 -6.32
N LYS A 18 -10.30 -15.70 -5.19
CA LYS A 18 -11.42 -16.24 -4.41
C LYS A 18 -12.31 -15.11 -3.97
N GLN A 19 -13.52 -15.46 -3.52
CA GLN A 19 -14.45 -14.52 -2.90
C GLN A 19 -14.58 -14.84 -1.41
N CYS A 20 -14.44 -13.83 -0.55
CA CYS A 20 -14.54 -14.00 0.89
C CYS A 20 -15.96 -14.40 1.27
N LYS A 21 -16.11 -15.46 2.08
CA LYS A 21 -17.41 -15.96 2.55
C LYS A 21 -18.14 -15.00 3.51
N ALA A 22 -17.42 -14.06 4.11
CA ALA A 22 -17.98 -13.12 5.09
C ALA A 22 -18.32 -11.76 4.46
N CYS A 23 -17.34 -11.06 3.89
CA CYS A 23 -17.55 -9.71 3.33
C CYS A 23 -17.86 -9.68 1.82
N GLY A 24 -17.72 -10.80 1.10
CA GLY A 24 -17.94 -10.85 -0.34
C GLY A 24 -16.83 -10.21 -1.20
N SER A 25 -15.81 -9.59 -0.60
CA SER A 25 -14.65 -9.05 -1.32
C SER A 25 -13.86 -10.15 -2.02
N PHE A 26 -13.28 -9.82 -3.18
CA PHE A 26 -12.35 -10.72 -3.85
C PHE A 26 -10.95 -10.61 -3.24
N PHE A 27 -10.23 -11.71 -3.22
CA PHE A 27 -8.86 -11.77 -2.72
C PHE A 27 -8.07 -12.90 -3.38
N TRP A 28 -6.75 -12.81 -3.31
CA TRP A 28 -5.82 -13.82 -3.81
C TRP A 28 -5.17 -14.56 -2.65
N ALA A 29 -5.05 -15.88 -2.77
CA ALA A 29 -4.39 -16.72 -1.77
C ALA A 29 -3.81 -17.99 -2.41
N LEU A 30 -2.67 -18.47 -1.90
CA LEU A 30 -2.11 -19.79 -2.25
C LEU A 30 -2.92 -20.95 -1.67
N ASN A 31 -3.43 -20.77 -0.44
CA ASN A 31 -4.15 -21.83 0.26
C ASN A 31 -5.52 -22.11 -0.39
N LYS A 32 -5.61 -23.24 -1.11
CA LYS A 32 -6.83 -23.72 -1.78
C LYS A 32 -8.03 -23.88 -0.85
N LYS A 33 -7.81 -24.15 0.45
CA LYS A 33 -8.89 -24.33 1.44
C LYS A 33 -9.35 -23.03 2.10
N ARG A 34 -8.56 -21.95 2.05
CA ARG A 34 -8.87 -20.67 2.70
C ARG A 34 -10.19 -20.07 2.18
N GLY A 35 -11.15 -19.78 3.07
CA GLY A 35 -12.47 -19.24 2.71
C GLY A 35 -12.67 -17.75 2.99
N PHE A 36 -11.70 -17.10 3.64
CA PHE A 36 -11.80 -15.73 4.14
C PHE A 36 -10.62 -14.90 3.67
N CYS A 37 -10.83 -13.58 3.53
CA CYS A 37 -9.84 -12.66 2.97
C CYS A 37 -8.61 -12.44 3.85
N GLY A 38 -8.63 -12.84 5.12
CA GLY A 38 -7.50 -12.62 6.05
C GLY A 38 -7.55 -11.27 6.78
N ASP A 39 -8.64 -10.51 6.63
CA ASP A 39 -8.84 -9.21 7.28
C ASP A 39 -9.87 -9.30 8.41
N GLN A 40 -9.85 -8.36 9.36
CA GLN A 40 -10.90 -8.20 10.37
C GLN A 40 -12.18 -7.61 9.73
N PRO A 41 -13.38 -8.02 10.17
CA PRO A 41 -13.69 -9.05 11.17
C PRO A 41 -13.78 -10.48 10.57
N CYS A 42 -13.38 -10.66 9.31
CA CYS A 42 -13.55 -11.94 8.59
C CYS A 42 -12.60 -13.03 9.08
N SER A 43 -11.47 -12.69 9.68
CA SER A 43 -10.46 -13.61 10.19
C SER A 43 -9.86 -13.03 11.48
N PRO A 44 -9.77 -13.78 12.58
CA PRO A 44 -9.18 -13.29 13.83
C PRO A 44 -7.65 -13.14 13.70
N PHE A 45 -7.03 -12.41 14.62
CA PHE A 45 -5.58 -12.33 14.71
C PHE A 45 -4.98 -13.68 15.12
N SER A 46 -4.06 -14.23 14.33
CA SER A 46 -3.36 -15.48 14.61
C SER A 46 -1.93 -15.28 15.10
N PHE A 47 -1.38 -14.07 15.00
CA PHE A 47 0.02 -13.76 15.34
C PHE A 47 0.26 -13.51 16.83
N ILE A 48 -0.79 -13.29 17.63
CA ILE A 48 -0.67 -13.02 19.06
C ILE A 48 -0.15 -14.27 19.77
N SER A 49 1.02 -14.17 20.39
CA SER A 49 1.78 -15.30 20.97
C SER A 49 2.32 -16.32 19.95
N ASN A 50 2.20 -16.05 18.66
CA ASN A 50 2.73 -16.88 17.58
C ASN A 50 3.31 -15.97 16.47
N PRO A 51 4.50 -15.38 16.68
CA PRO A 51 5.12 -14.49 15.69
C PRO A 51 5.25 -15.16 14.33
N LEU A 52 4.93 -14.42 13.27
CA LEU A 52 4.96 -14.93 11.88
C LEU A 52 6.25 -14.58 11.14
N THR A 53 7.07 -13.68 11.69
CA THR A 53 8.40 -13.35 11.17
C THR A 53 9.44 -14.33 11.72
N ASN A 54 10.55 -14.51 11.00
CA ASN A 54 11.65 -15.39 11.39
C ASN A 54 12.36 -14.95 12.70
N LYS A 55 12.28 -13.66 13.05
CA LYS A 55 12.80 -13.06 14.28
C LYS A 55 11.97 -11.84 14.69
N PRO A 56 12.03 -11.41 15.96
CA PRO A 56 11.50 -10.11 16.35
C PRO A 56 12.37 -8.98 15.78
N PHE A 57 11.74 -7.86 15.45
CA PHE A 57 12.41 -6.65 14.99
C PHE A 57 12.05 -5.49 15.92
N SER A 58 13.03 -4.65 16.28
CA SER A 58 12.75 -3.31 16.80
C SER A 58 12.28 -2.38 15.67
N LEU A 59 11.67 -1.24 16.03
CA LEU A 59 11.28 -0.21 15.07
C LEU A 59 12.47 0.30 14.24
N ALA A 60 13.67 0.34 14.81
CA ALA A 60 14.88 0.75 14.10
C ALA A 60 15.30 -0.31 13.08
N GLU A 61 15.30 -1.59 13.47
CA GLU A 61 15.70 -2.70 12.61
C GLU A 61 14.70 -2.92 11.47
N MET A 62 13.39 -2.87 11.74
CA MET A 62 12.37 -3.04 10.69
C MET A 62 12.46 -1.90 9.67
N ARG A 63 12.60 -0.65 10.13
CA ARG A 63 12.77 0.50 9.24
C ARG A 63 14.00 0.35 8.35
N GLU A 64 15.12 -0.07 8.94
CA GLU A 64 16.36 -0.24 8.18
C GLU A 64 16.26 -1.42 7.21
N ALA A 65 15.63 -2.53 7.60
CA ALA A 65 15.41 -3.67 6.71
C ALA A 65 14.59 -3.27 5.48
N PHE A 66 13.49 -2.54 5.66
CA PHE A 66 12.67 -2.05 4.55
C PHE A 66 13.44 -1.11 3.64
N LEU A 67 14.08 -0.08 4.20
CA LEU A 67 14.81 0.92 3.40
C LEU A 67 15.97 0.29 2.64
N SER A 68 16.78 -0.56 3.31
CA SER A 68 17.90 -1.27 2.70
C SER A 68 17.46 -2.23 1.59
N PHE A 69 16.36 -2.97 1.78
CA PHE A 69 15.82 -3.87 0.76
C PHE A 69 15.51 -3.12 -0.54
N PHE A 70 14.81 -1.99 -0.45
CA PHE A 70 14.48 -1.20 -1.64
C PHE A 70 15.69 -0.46 -2.23
N GLU A 71 16.65 -0.01 -1.41
CA GLU A 71 17.93 0.54 -1.90
C GLU A 71 18.72 -0.49 -2.74
N GLN A 72 18.79 -1.74 -2.29
CA GLN A 72 19.41 -2.83 -3.04
C GLN A 72 18.66 -3.14 -4.35
N ASN A 73 17.35 -2.87 -4.37
CA ASN A 73 16.50 -2.96 -5.55
C ASN A 73 16.40 -1.62 -6.32
N ASN A 74 17.46 -0.81 -6.30
CA ASN A 74 17.63 0.42 -7.08
C ASN A 74 16.61 1.54 -6.79
N HIS A 75 15.97 1.55 -5.62
CA HIS A 75 15.18 2.69 -5.17
C HIS A 75 16.07 3.68 -4.42
N THR A 76 15.90 4.97 -4.68
CA THR A 76 16.62 5.99 -3.91
C THR A 76 15.93 6.22 -2.58
N ARG A 77 16.66 6.01 -1.48
CA ARG A 77 16.19 6.35 -0.13
C ARG A 77 16.06 7.85 0.06
N LEU A 78 14.90 8.28 0.55
CA LEU A 78 14.64 9.66 0.93
C LEU A 78 14.54 9.82 2.44
N ASN A 79 14.86 11.02 2.91
CA ASN A 79 14.54 11.45 4.27
C ASN A 79 13.03 11.75 4.36
N PRO A 80 12.40 11.49 5.53
CA PRO A 80 11.00 11.84 5.73
C PRO A 80 10.76 13.34 5.65
N TYR A 81 9.57 13.69 5.16
CA TYR A 81 8.99 15.02 5.20
C TYR A 81 8.42 15.33 6.59
N PRO A 82 8.22 16.61 6.96
CA PRO A 82 7.58 16.94 8.21
C PRO A 82 6.12 16.49 8.21
N VAL A 83 5.59 16.11 9.37
CA VAL A 83 4.17 15.73 9.56
C VAL A 83 3.17 16.87 9.27
N VAL A 84 3.65 18.10 9.10
CA VAL A 84 2.85 19.26 8.71
C VAL A 84 3.02 19.49 7.22
N ALA A 85 1.93 19.47 6.48
CA ALA A 85 1.91 19.49 5.02
C ALA A 85 2.17 20.90 4.44
N ARG A 86 3.37 21.44 4.64
CA ARG A 86 3.76 22.82 4.26
C ARG A 86 3.73 23.10 2.75
N TRP A 87 3.82 22.06 1.93
CA TRP A 87 3.92 22.14 0.47
C TRP A 87 2.57 22.17 -0.25
N ARG A 88 1.46 21.94 0.47
CA ARG A 88 0.10 21.89 -0.09
C ARG A 88 -0.88 22.68 0.77
N LYS A 89 -2.11 22.89 0.26
CA LYS A 89 -3.10 23.79 0.87
C LYS A 89 -4.44 23.13 1.19
N ASP A 90 -4.61 21.88 0.79
CA ASP A 90 -5.84 21.10 0.86
C ASP A 90 -5.90 20.18 2.08
N ILE A 91 -4.75 19.85 2.68
CA ILE A 91 -4.65 19.12 3.95
C ILE A 91 -3.65 19.80 4.89
N TYR A 92 -3.83 19.61 6.20
CA TYR A 92 -2.94 20.19 7.22
C TYR A 92 -1.76 19.29 7.62
N LEU A 93 -1.99 17.97 7.64
CA LEU A 93 -1.05 16.96 8.15
C LEU A 93 -0.74 15.93 7.07
N THR A 94 0.44 15.31 7.14
CA THR A 94 0.81 14.18 6.30
C THR A 94 0.02 12.95 6.72
N ILE A 95 -0.87 12.47 5.84
CA ILE A 95 -1.80 11.34 6.11
C ILE A 95 -1.33 9.99 5.56
N ALA A 96 -0.34 10.03 4.67
CA ALA A 96 0.26 8.92 3.96
C ALA A 96 1.60 9.37 3.34
N SER A 97 2.49 8.44 3.00
CA SER A 97 3.75 8.73 2.30
C SER A 97 3.53 9.44 0.96
N ILE A 98 2.52 9.04 0.18
CA ILE A 98 2.21 9.69 -1.10
C ILE A 98 1.80 11.17 -0.96
N ALA A 99 1.32 11.58 0.21
CA ALA A 99 0.89 12.95 0.46
C ALA A 99 2.05 13.96 0.33
N ASP A 100 3.30 13.49 0.46
CA ASP A 100 4.53 14.27 0.28
C ASP A 100 4.74 14.73 -1.16
N PHE A 101 4.20 13.95 -2.11
CA PHE A 101 4.39 14.17 -3.55
C PHE A 101 3.14 14.77 -4.22
N GLN A 102 2.00 14.71 -3.56
CA GLN A 102 0.76 15.32 -4.02
C GLN A 102 0.69 16.85 -3.76
N PRO A 103 0.00 17.61 -4.62
CA PRO A 103 -0.49 17.23 -5.95
C PRO A 103 0.55 17.44 -7.06
N HIS A 104 1.66 18.11 -6.77
CA HIS A 104 2.56 18.65 -7.80
C HIS A 104 3.34 17.58 -8.56
N VAL A 105 3.82 16.53 -7.89
CA VAL A 105 4.53 15.42 -8.54
C VAL A 105 3.54 14.47 -9.19
N THR A 106 2.44 14.14 -8.51
CA THR A 106 1.43 13.19 -9.03
C THR A 106 0.70 13.70 -10.26
N SER A 107 0.55 15.03 -10.42
CA SER A 107 0.03 15.67 -11.64
C SER A 107 1.07 15.78 -12.77
N GLY A 108 2.35 15.53 -12.49
CA GLY A 108 3.45 15.71 -13.42
C GLY A 108 3.93 17.16 -13.61
N LEU A 109 3.46 18.10 -12.78
CA LEU A 109 3.91 19.49 -12.82
C LEU A 109 5.39 19.63 -12.42
N VAL A 110 5.86 18.77 -11.50
CA VAL A 110 7.24 18.76 -11.00
C VAL A 110 7.75 17.31 -11.00
N PRO A 111 9.01 17.04 -11.37
CA PRO A 111 9.57 15.69 -11.29
C PRO A 111 9.67 15.21 -9.82
N PRO A 112 9.59 13.89 -9.57
CA PRO A 112 9.86 13.36 -8.24
C PRO A 112 11.34 13.57 -7.86
N PRO A 113 11.68 13.62 -6.56
CA PRO A 113 13.08 13.76 -6.12
C PRO A 113 13.98 12.61 -6.59
N ALA A 114 13.41 11.41 -6.77
CA ALA A 114 14.02 10.25 -7.38
C ALA A 114 12.93 9.33 -7.97
N ASN A 115 13.29 8.42 -8.88
CA ASN A 115 12.33 7.50 -9.48
C ASN A 115 13.01 6.18 -9.89
N PRO A 116 12.74 5.04 -9.23
CA PRO A 116 11.83 4.91 -8.08
C PRO A 116 12.48 5.41 -6.77
N LEU A 117 11.67 5.58 -5.73
CA LEU A 117 12.11 6.07 -4.42
C LEU A 117 11.54 5.21 -3.28
N VAL A 118 12.20 5.25 -2.12
CA VAL A 118 11.73 4.61 -0.89
C VAL A 118 11.85 5.57 0.31
N VAL A 119 10.86 5.56 1.21
CA VAL A 119 10.82 6.44 2.40
C VAL A 119 10.13 5.75 3.57
N SER A 120 10.49 6.12 4.81
CA SER A 120 9.73 5.83 6.03
C SER A 120 9.11 7.13 6.53
N GLN A 121 7.84 7.39 6.18
CA GLN A 121 7.20 8.68 6.40
C GLN A 121 6.31 8.66 7.66
N PRO A 122 6.64 9.44 8.72
CA PRO A 122 5.72 9.68 9.82
C PRO A 122 4.42 10.32 9.32
N SER A 123 3.30 9.69 9.65
CA SER A 123 1.96 10.05 9.18
C SER A 123 1.01 10.16 10.37
N ILE A 124 0.12 11.16 10.31
CA ILE A 124 -0.90 11.39 11.33
C ILE A 124 -2.29 11.16 10.71
N ARG A 125 -3.07 10.26 11.29
CA ARG A 125 -4.48 10.04 10.96
C ARG A 125 -5.34 10.30 12.19
N LEU A 126 -6.26 11.24 12.05
CA LEU A 126 -7.22 11.58 13.10
C LEU A 126 -8.61 11.00 12.83
N ASN A 127 -8.85 10.46 11.64
CA ASN A 127 -10.13 9.83 11.29
C ASN A 127 -10.37 8.54 12.09
N ASP A 128 -9.29 7.86 12.48
CA ASP A 128 -9.36 6.58 13.20
C ASP A 128 -9.29 6.76 14.73
N LEU A 129 -9.46 8.00 15.23
CA LEU A 129 -9.24 8.34 16.64
C LEU A 129 -10.07 7.49 17.61
N GLU A 130 -11.32 7.18 17.24
CA GLU A 130 -12.23 6.37 18.07
C GLU A 130 -11.78 4.90 18.18
N GLU A 131 -11.00 4.40 17.21
CA GLU A 131 -10.52 3.02 17.16
C GLU A 131 -9.18 2.82 17.91
N VAL A 132 -8.50 3.92 18.26
CA VAL A 132 -7.20 3.90 18.96
C VAL A 132 -7.39 3.41 20.38
N GLY A 133 -6.67 2.35 20.73
CA GLY A 133 -6.77 1.68 22.04
C GLY A 133 -7.96 0.71 22.17
N VAL A 134 -8.93 0.74 21.24
CA VAL A 134 -10.06 -0.20 21.20
C VAL A 134 -9.71 -1.41 20.34
N SER A 135 -9.24 -1.16 19.12
CA SER A 135 -8.96 -2.17 18.10
C SER A 135 -7.63 -2.91 18.28
N GLY A 136 -6.72 -2.37 19.09
CA GLY A 136 -5.35 -2.88 19.30
C GLY A 136 -4.39 -2.70 18.11
N ARG A 137 -4.83 -2.13 16.98
CA ARG A 137 -4.01 -1.94 15.77
C ARG A 137 -3.98 -0.51 15.22
N HIS A 138 -4.92 0.35 15.60
CA HIS A 138 -4.95 1.73 15.11
C HIS A 138 -4.09 2.65 15.98
N LEU A 139 -3.38 3.56 15.31
CA LEU A 139 -2.53 4.59 15.89
C LEU A 139 -2.90 5.95 15.30
N THR A 140 -2.77 7.03 16.08
CA THR A 140 -2.91 8.39 15.55
C THR A 140 -1.66 8.83 14.79
N LEU A 141 -0.48 8.47 15.28
CA LEU A 141 0.82 8.71 14.67
C LEU A 141 1.51 7.37 14.45
N PHE A 142 1.93 7.12 13.22
CA PHE A 142 2.66 5.92 12.84
C PHE A 142 3.63 6.25 11.70
N GLU A 143 4.55 5.36 11.39
CA GLU A 143 5.38 5.48 10.20
C GLU A 143 4.80 4.61 9.09
N MET A 144 4.51 5.26 7.97
CA MET A 144 4.14 4.61 6.73
C MET A 144 5.40 4.50 5.88
N MET A 145 5.96 3.31 5.80
CA MET A 145 7.02 3.02 4.86
C MET A 145 6.41 2.83 3.46
N GLY A 146 7.04 3.38 2.44
CA GLY A 146 6.49 3.35 1.09
C GLY A 146 7.59 3.37 0.04
N HIS A 147 7.43 2.55 -0.99
CA HIS A 147 8.18 2.63 -2.23
C HIS A 147 7.27 3.15 -3.35
N HIS A 148 7.74 4.15 -4.08
CA HIS A 148 6.95 4.89 -5.05
C HIS A 148 7.64 4.92 -6.41
N ALA A 149 6.85 4.77 -7.46
CA ALA A 149 7.29 4.90 -8.85
C ALA A 149 6.29 5.75 -9.63
N PHE A 150 6.79 6.75 -10.36
CA PHE A 150 6.00 7.71 -11.11
C PHE A 150 6.18 7.46 -12.60
N ASN A 151 5.19 6.83 -13.24
CA ASN A 151 5.28 6.41 -14.63
C ASN A 151 4.59 7.42 -15.54
N SER A 152 5.30 7.86 -16.57
CA SER A 152 4.78 8.63 -17.71
C SER A 152 4.96 7.84 -19.00
N GLU A 153 4.38 8.29 -20.10
CA GLU A 153 4.60 7.67 -21.42
C GLU A 153 6.09 7.59 -21.82
N ASN A 154 6.89 8.58 -21.40
CA ASN A 154 8.30 8.68 -21.77
C ASN A 154 9.26 8.13 -20.70
N ASN A 155 8.76 7.80 -19.51
CA ASN A 155 9.56 7.31 -18.41
C ASN A 155 8.74 6.30 -17.60
N TYR A 156 8.94 5.03 -17.94
CA TYR A 156 8.32 3.90 -17.26
C TYR A 156 9.37 3.19 -16.40
N VAL A 157 9.02 2.96 -15.14
CA VAL A 157 9.88 2.27 -14.16
C VAL A 157 9.34 0.86 -13.92
N TYR A 158 8.18 0.75 -13.28
CA TYR A 158 7.47 -0.52 -13.06
C TYR A 158 6.00 -0.26 -12.69
N TRP A 159 5.18 -1.32 -12.70
CA TRP A 159 3.75 -1.21 -12.37
C TRP A 159 3.28 -2.34 -11.44
N THR A 160 2.10 -2.91 -11.70
CA THR A 160 1.38 -3.76 -10.77
C THR A 160 2.08 -5.08 -10.45
N ASN A 161 2.67 -5.76 -11.45
CA ASN A 161 3.32 -7.06 -11.23
C ASN A 161 4.55 -6.92 -10.33
N GLU A 162 5.43 -5.99 -10.66
CA GLU A 162 6.67 -5.75 -9.93
C GLU A 162 6.40 -5.20 -8.53
N THR A 163 5.36 -4.36 -8.36
CA THR A 163 4.95 -3.87 -7.04
C THR A 163 4.56 -5.02 -6.11
N VAL A 164 3.76 -5.97 -6.60
CA VAL A 164 3.37 -7.13 -5.80
C VAL A 164 4.55 -8.06 -5.58
N ALA A 165 5.43 -8.23 -6.57
CA ALA A 165 6.66 -9.01 -6.41
C ALA A 165 7.56 -8.44 -5.30
N TYR A 166 7.85 -7.13 -5.31
CA TYR A 166 8.62 -6.50 -4.24
C TYR A 166 7.97 -6.66 -2.86
N CYS A 167 6.65 -6.52 -2.78
CA CYS A 167 5.93 -6.75 -1.53
C CYS A 167 6.09 -8.20 -1.05
N ASN A 168 5.94 -9.17 -1.95
CA ASN A 168 6.05 -10.58 -1.61
C ASN A 168 7.48 -10.92 -1.18
N ASP A 169 8.48 -10.50 -1.95
CA ASP A 169 9.89 -10.77 -1.69
C ASP A 169 10.32 -10.15 -0.35
N PHE A 170 9.89 -8.92 -0.04
CA PHE A 170 10.16 -8.33 1.28
C PHE A 170 9.53 -9.16 2.42
N LEU A 171 8.25 -9.53 2.31
CA LEU A 171 7.57 -10.30 3.36
C LEU A 171 8.15 -11.72 3.52
N VAL A 172 8.47 -12.40 2.42
CA VAL A 172 8.91 -13.79 2.42
C VAL A 172 10.42 -13.89 2.66
N GLU A 173 11.24 -13.20 1.87
CA GLU A 173 12.70 -13.37 1.89
C GLU A 173 13.35 -12.56 3.04
N GLU A 174 12.94 -11.31 3.25
CA GLU A 174 13.52 -10.49 4.32
C GLU A 174 12.92 -10.79 5.70
N LEU A 175 11.59 -10.93 5.78
CA LEU A 175 10.90 -11.14 7.07
C LEU A 175 10.67 -12.63 7.41
N GLY A 176 10.82 -13.53 6.45
CA GLY A 176 10.65 -14.98 6.66
C GLY A 176 9.20 -15.42 6.87
N ILE A 177 8.22 -14.64 6.39
CA ILE A 177 6.80 -15.00 6.49
C ILE A 177 6.51 -16.12 5.50
N ASP A 178 5.82 -17.17 5.95
CA ASP A 178 5.33 -18.22 5.06
C ASP A 178 4.34 -17.61 4.05
N GLU A 179 4.66 -17.71 2.75
CA GLU A 179 3.87 -17.14 1.66
C GLU A 179 2.40 -17.61 1.70
N THR A 180 2.12 -18.80 2.26
CA THR A 180 0.75 -19.33 2.39
C THR A 180 -0.11 -18.61 3.44
N GLU A 181 0.51 -17.81 4.31
CA GLU A 181 -0.16 -16.92 5.26
C GLU A 181 -0.54 -15.57 4.65
N ILE A 182 0.04 -15.20 3.50
CA ILE A 182 -0.19 -13.92 2.83
C ILE A 182 -1.45 -13.99 1.97
N THR A 183 -2.32 -12.99 2.10
CA THR A 183 -3.44 -12.77 1.20
C THR A 183 -3.45 -11.35 0.65
N TYR A 184 -3.89 -11.22 -0.60
CA TYR A 184 -4.00 -9.92 -1.28
C TYR A 184 -5.48 -9.65 -1.56
N LYS A 185 -6.14 -8.81 -0.75
CA LYS A 185 -7.56 -8.47 -0.88
C LYS A 185 -7.71 -7.30 -1.85
N GLU A 186 -8.58 -7.48 -2.84
CA GLU A 186 -8.89 -6.45 -3.83
C GLU A 186 -9.77 -5.38 -3.21
N SER A 187 -9.36 -4.12 -3.35
CA SER A 187 -10.07 -2.96 -2.82
C SER A 187 -9.92 -1.75 -3.74
N LEU A 188 -10.54 -0.63 -3.37
CA LEU A 188 -10.44 0.64 -4.06
C LEU A 188 -9.97 1.68 -3.05
N TRP A 189 -8.89 2.39 -3.39
CA TRP A 189 -8.35 3.43 -2.55
C TRP A 189 -8.64 4.80 -3.14
N GLU A 190 -8.93 5.75 -2.26
CA GLU A 190 -9.00 7.17 -2.58
C GLU A 190 -8.42 8.03 -1.44
N GLY A 191 -7.79 9.15 -1.79
CA GLY A 191 -7.20 10.05 -0.82
C GLY A 191 -6.38 11.18 -1.46
N GLY A 192 -6.43 12.37 -0.85
CA GLY A 192 -5.61 13.50 -1.28
C GLY A 192 -5.83 13.98 -2.72
N GLY A 193 -7.03 13.73 -3.27
CA GLY A 193 -7.41 14.08 -4.65
C GLY A 193 -7.05 13.04 -5.70
N ASN A 194 -6.54 11.86 -5.31
CA ASN A 194 -6.27 10.75 -6.23
C ASN A 194 -6.98 9.46 -5.81
N ALA A 195 -7.12 8.54 -6.77
CA ALA A 195 -7.70 7.23 -6.53
C ALA A 195 -7.08 6.15 -7.44
N GLY A 196 -7.29 4.89 -7.09
CA GLY A 196 -6.85 3.75 -7.87
C GLY A 196 -7.29 2.43 -7.22
N PRO A 197 -7.36 1.33 -8.00
CA PRO A 197 -7.51 0.02 -7.39
C PRO A 197 -6.29 -0.29 -6.53
N CYS A 198 -6.50 -1.06 -5.46
CA CYS A 198 -5.43 -1.46 -4.57
C CYS A 198 -5.55 -2.93 -4.15
N LEU A 199 -4.44 -3.42 -3.60
CA LEU A 199 -4.36 -4.68 -2.88
C LEU A 199 -4.01 -4.38 -1.43
N GLU A 200 -4.92 -4.69 -0.52
CA GLU A 200 -4.64 -4.77 0.91
C GLU A 200 -3.92 -6.11 1.15
N VAL A 201 -2.73 -6.06 1.75
CA VAL A 201 -1.87 -7.22 1.99
C VAL A 201 -2.04 -7.64 3.45
N LEU A 202 -2.60 -8.81 3.65
CA LEU A 202 -2.94 -9.31 4.98
C LEU A 202 -2.04 -10.48 5.36
N VAL A 203 -1.59 -10.47 6.61
CA VAL A 203 -0.81 -11.55 7.22
C VAL A 203 -1.37 -11.79 8.63
N GLY A 204 -1.72 -13.05 8.93
CA GLY A 204 -2.17 -13.43 10.27
C GLY A 204 -3.42 -12.70 10.80
N GLY A 205 -4.31 -12.23 9.93
CA GLY A 205 -5.52 -11.50 10.32
C GLY A 205 -5.35 -9.98 10.37
N LEU A 206 -4.18 -9.44 10.01
CA LEU A 206 -3.83 -8.02 10.08
C LEU A 206 -3.43 -7.50 8.69
N GLU A 207 -3.92 -6.33 8.31
CA GLU A 207 -3.40 -5.57 7.17
C GLU A 207 -2.03 -5.00 7.52
N VAL A 208 -0.99 -5.46 6.81
CA VAL A 208 0.40 -5.04 7.03
C VAL A 208 0.89 -4.08 5.96
N ALA A 209 0.25 -4.10 4.78
CA ALA A 209 0.55 -3.17 3.71
C ALA A 209 -0.66 -2.92 2.81
N THR A 210 -0.65 -1.82 2.08
CA THR A 210 -1.58 -1.54 0.99
C THR A 210 -0.81 -1.08 -0.24
N LEU A 211 -1.11 -1.70 -1.39
CA LEU A 211 -0.48 -1.44 -2.69
C LEU A 211 -1.50 -0.78 -3.61
N VAL A 212 -1.44 0.54 -3.77
CA VAL A 212 -2.34 1.35 -4.57
C VAL A 212 -1.73 1.63 -5.95
N PHE A 213 -2.55 1.42 -6.98
CA PHE A 213 -2.19 1.70 -8.37
C PHE A 213 -2.92 2.97 -8.82
N MET A 214 -2.37 4.12 -8.42
CA MET A 214 -2.99 5.42 -8.68
C MET A 214 -2.97 5.74 -10.17
N SER A 215 -4.17 5.90 -10.72
CA SER A 215 -4.38 6.25 -12.13
C SER A 215 -5.52 7.24 -12.34
N LEU A 216 -6.11 7.74 -11.26
CA LEU A 216 -7.27 8.62 -11.28
C LEU A 216 -7.03 9.87 -10.40
N GLU A 217 -7.47 11.02 -10.89
CA GLU A 217 -7.47 12.29 -10.17
C GLU A 217 -8.90 12.83 -10.03
N GLU A 218 -9.19 13.47 -8.90
CA GLU A 218 -10.49 14.07 -8.61
C GLU A 218 -10.74 15.26 -9.57
N LYS A 219 -11.86 15.22 -10.29
CA LYS A 219 -12.22 16.22 -11.30
C LYS A 219 -13.74 16.31 -11.43
N GLU A 220 -14.28 17.54 -11.41
CA GLU A 220 -15.75 17.77 -11.43
C GLU A 220 -16.45 17.16 -12.65
N ASP A 221 -15.79 17.15 -13.81
CA ASP A 221 -16.30 16.57 -15.06
C ASP A 221 -15.82 15.11 -15.28
N GLY A 222 -15.19 14.49 -14.28
CA GLY A 222 -14.57 13.17 -14.39
C GLY A 222 -15.57 12.05 -14.71
N GLU A 223 -15.17 11.09 -15.54
CA GLU A 223 -16.05 10.02 -16.01
C GLU A 223 -16.36 8.96 -14.94
N TYR A 224 -15.47 8.78 -13.96
CA TYR A 224 -15.60 7.75 -12.94
C TYR A 224 -16.21 8.32 -11.66
N CYS A 225 -17.22 7.65 -11.11
CA CYS A 225 -17.80 8.00 -9.80
C CYS A 225 -17.33 7.00 -8.74
N ILE A 226 -16.62 7.50 -7.73
CA ILE A 226 -16.14 6.72 -6.57
C ILE A 226 -16.65 7.47 -5.35
N THR A 227 -17.41 6.79 -4.48
CA THR A 227 -17.93 7.34 -3.20
C THR A 227 -18.64 8.72 -3.29
N GLY A 228 -19.20 9.06 -4.45
CA GLY A 228 -19.89 10.33 -4.69
C GLY A 228 -18.98 11.46 -5.22
N LYS A 229 -17.68 11.21 -5.34
CA LYS A 229 -16.72 12.07 -6.03
C LYS A 229 -16.49 11.62 -7.46
N ARG A 230 -16.12 12.57 -8.32
CA ARG A 230 -15.86 12.32 -9.74
C ARG A 230 -14.36 12.34 -10.02
N TYR A 231 -13.92 11.41 -10.87
CA TYR A 231 -12.52 11.17 -11.16
C TYR A 231 -12.28 11.03 -12.66
N ALA A 232 -11.11 11.46 -13.13
CA ALA A 232 -10.64 11.34 -14.50
C ALA A 232 -9.27 10.62 -14.54
N PRO A 233 -8.88 10.01 -15.67
CA PRO A 233 -7.54 9.44 -15.83
C PRO A 233 -6.43 10.47 -15.58
N MET A 234 -5.42 10.07 -14.83
CA MET A 234 -4.21 10.88 -14.60
C MET A 234 -3.25 10.81 -15.80
N PRO A 235 -2.45 11.86 -16.03
CA PRO A 235 -1.35 11.81 -16.99
C PRO A 235 -0.22 10.87 -16.55
N LEU A 236 -0.08 10.65 -15.24
CA LEU A 236 0.88 9.71 -14.65
C LEU A 236 0.17 8.48 -14.07
N ARG A 237 0.82 7.33 -14.20
CA ARG A 237 0.47 6.11 -13.45
C ARG A 237 1.44 5.99 -12.28
N VAL A 238 0.94 6.12 -11.05
CA VAL A 238 1.78 6.18 -9.85
C VAL A 238 1.60 4.93 -9.01
N VAL A 239 2.72 4.27 -8.69
CA VAL A 239 2.75 3.22 -7.67
C VAL A 239 2.81 3.91 -6.33
N ASP A 240 1.77 3.70 -5.52
CA ASP A 240 1.64 4.22 -4.17
C ASP A 240 1.53 3.05 -3.20
N THR A 241 2.56 2.82 -2.40
CA THR A 241 2.56 1.76 -1.40
C THR A 241 2.68 2.33 0.01
N GLY A 242 2.05 1.65 0.95
CA GLY A 242 2.12 1.97 2.37
C GLY A 242 2.20 0.70 3.21
N TYR A 243 3.26 0.59 4.00
CA TYR A 243 3.56 -0.50 4.93
C TYR A 243 3.62 0.12 6.33
N GLY A 244 2.85 -0.42 7.28
CA GLY A 244 2.96 0.00 8.68
C GLY A 244 4.27 -0.53 9.28
N LEU A 245 5.13 0.35 9.78
CA LEU A 245 6.32 -0.02 10.56
C LEU A 245 5.96 -0.71 11.89
#